data_AF-A0AAV6AAS9-F1
#
_entry.id   AF-A0AAV6AAS9-F1
#
_cell.length_a   1.000
_cell.length_b   1.000
_cell.length_c   1.000
_cell.angle_alpha   90.00
_cell.angle_beta   90.00
_cell.angle_gamma   90.00
#
_symmetry.space_group_name_H-M   'P 1'
#
loop_
_entity.id
_entity.type
_entity.pdbx_description
1 polymer ?
#
loop_
_entity_poly.entity_id
_entity_poly.type
_entity_poly.pdbx_seq_one_letter_code
_entity_poly.pdbx_strand_id
1 'polypeptide(L)'
;ADLRTDLPRYRIYKDGVLADEVTDVKAFWRDDLVAFLLGCSFTFEWALLDAGIPLRHVERGCNVAMWQTNVACRPAGRFHGPMVVSMRPIPHHMVAKAVTASARFPGAHGSPVHVGDPAHLGIKDISKPDWGDFVGVEPGEVPMFWACGVTPQAVALASKPSFMITHSPGHMFVTDIPNHSLAAL
;
A
#
# COMPACT_ATOMS: atom_id res chain seq x y z
N ALA A 1 -1.91 9.87 -21.18
CA ALA A 1 -2.42 8.66 -20.52
C ALA A 1 -3.94 8.71 -20.40
N ASP A 2 -4.59 7.56 -20.52
CA ASP A 2 -6.02 7.34 -20.29
C ASP A 2 -6.20 6.34 -19.12
N LEU A 3 -6.70 6.83 -17.98
CA LEU A 3 -6.87 6.01 -16.77
C LEU A 3 -7.86 4.85 -16.96
N ARG A 4 -8.65 4.84 -18.04
CA ARG A 4 -9.61 3.79 -18.32
C ARG A 4 -8.97 2.54 -18.94
N THR A 5 -7.74 2.65 -19.46
CA THR A 5 -7.06 1.58 -20.20
C THR A 5 -5.59 1.38 -19.81
N ASP A 6 -4.93 2.40 -19.28
CA ASP A 6 -3.47 2.40 -19.17
C ASP A 6 -2.95 1.70 -17.89
N LEU A 7 -3.83 1.09 -17.09
CA LEU A 7 -3.44 0.18 -16.02
C LEU A 7 -3.56 -1.27 -16.52
N PRO A 8 -2.68 -2.17 -16.07
CA PRO A 8 -2.75 -3.57 -16.49
C PRO A 8 -4.02 -4.31 -16.04
N ARG A 9 -4.63 -3.91 -14.91
CA ARG A 9 -5.84 -4.53 -14.37
C ARG A 9 -6.57 -3.65 -13.34
N TYR A 10 -7.89 -3.77 -13.30
CA TYR A 10 -8.80 -2.99 -12.46
C TYR A 10 -9.74 -3.90 -11.67
N ARG A 11 -10.20 -3.42 -10.52
CA ARG A 11 -11.27 -4.00 -9.70
C ARG A 11 -12.47 -3.07 -9.65
N ILE A 12 -13.66 -3.64 -9.83
CA ILE A 12 -14.93 -2.92 -9.77
C ILE A 12 -15.64 -3.31 -8.48
N TYR A 13 -15.98 -2.32 -7.67
CA TYR A 13 -16.75 -2.49 -6.45
C TYR A 13 -18.15 -1.89 -6.60
N LYS A 14 -19.16 -2.63 -6.17
CA LYS A 14 -20.57 -2.18 -6.07
C LYS A 14 -21.07 -2.43 -4.65
N ASP A 15 -21.59 -1.40 -4.00
CA ASP A 15 -22.07 -1.44 -2.62
C ASP A 15 -21.05 -2.07 -1.62
N GLY A 16 -19.76 -1.80 -1.85
CA GLY A 16 -18.65 -2.35 -1.06
C GLY A 16 -18.31 -3.82 -1.31
N VAL A 17 -18.82 -4.45 -2.38
CA VAL A 17 -18.50 -5.82 -2.77
C VAL A 17 -17.72 -5.82 -4.08
N LEU A 18 -16.67 -6.63 -4.17
CA LEU A 18 -15.94 -6.85 -5.42
C LEU A 18 -16.86 -7.53 -6.43
N ALA A 19 -17.22 -6.81 -7.49
CA ALA A 19 -18.16 -7.25 -8.50
C ALA A 19 -17.48 -7.81 -9.75
N ASP A 20 -16.30 -7.29 -10.11
CA ASP A 20 -15.58 -7.70 -11.31
C ASP A 20 -14.08 -7.37 -11.24
N GLU A 21 -13.27 -8.05 -12.06
CA GLU A 21 -11.85 -7.76 -12.27
C GLU A 21 -11.54 -7.80 -13.78
N VAL A 22 -11.14 -6.65 -14.35
CA VAL A 22 -11.09 -6.41 -15.80
C VAL A 22 -9.79 -5.74 -16.24
N THR A 23 -9.45 -5.80 -17.52
CA THR A 23 -8.24 -5.16 -18.10
C THR A 23 -8.48 -3.77 -18.66
N ASP A 24 -9.74 -3.34 -18.79
CA ASP A 24 -10.11 -1.95 -19.05
C ASP A 24 -11.46 -1.62 -18.40
N VAL A 25 -11.71 -0.34 -18.17
CA VAL A 25 -12.92 0.13 -17.47
C VAL A 25 -13.78 1.06 -18.31
N LYS A 26 -13.62 1.08 -19.63
CA LYS A 26 -14.39 1.99 -20.51
C LYS A 26 -15.90 1.76 -20.39
N ALA A 27 -16.33 0.51 -20.28
CA ALA A 27 -17.74 0.15 -20.12
C ALA A 27 -18.31 0.48 -18.72
N PHE A 28 -17.44 0.70 -17.74
CA PHE A 28 -17.81 0.98 -16.35
C PHE A 28 -17.66 2.46 -15.98
N TRP A 29 -16.96 3.24 -16.82
CA TRP A 29 -16.70 4.64 -16.57
C TRP A 29 -17.95 5.48 -16.78
N ARG A 30 -18.24 6.37 -15.83
CA ARG A 30 -19.36 7.31 -15.89
C ARG A 30 -18.83 8.73 -15.84
N ASP A 31 -19.59 9.68 -16.37
CA ASP A 31 -19.18 11.09 -16.45
C ASP A 31 -19.09 11.78 -15.08
N ASP A 32 -19.69 11.19 -14.05
CA ASP A 32 -19.67 11.68 -12.67
C ASP A 32 -18.51 11.11 -11.82
N LEU A 33 -17.63 10.29 -12.40
CA LEU A 33 -16.51 9.70 -11.67
C LEU A 33 -15.34 10.68 -11.52
N VAL A 34 -14.71 10.64 -10.36
CA VAL A 34 -13.48 11.36 -10.05
C VAL A 34 -12.36 10.35 -9.81
N ALA A 35 -11.23 10.54 -10.50
CA ALA A 35 -10.06 9.69 -10.35
C ALA A 35 -9.08 10.26 -9.33
N PHE A 36 -8.57 9.40 -8.45
CA PHE A 36 -7.53 9.73 -7.48
C PHE A 36 -6.30 8.85 -7.75
N LEU A 37 -5.18 9.48 -8.11
CA LEU A 37 -3.90 8.80 -8.17
C LEU A 37 -3.23 8.93 -6.80
N LEU A 38 -3.08 7.80 -6.11
CA LEU A 38 -2.47 7.71 -4.79
C LEU A 38 -1.07 7.12 -4.92
N GLY A 39 -0.13 7.62 -4.12
CA GLY A 39 1.24 7.09 -4.07
C GLY A 39 1.26 5.61 -3.66
N CYS A 40 2.27 4.89 -4.14
CA CYS A 40 2.43 3.44 -3.94
C CYS A 40 3.80 3.09 -3.34
N SER A 41 3.97 1.83 -2.93
CA SER A 41 5.16 1.36 -2.24
C SER A 41 6.42 1.41 -3.07
N PHE A 42 6.32 1.28 -4.39
CA PHE A 42 7.48 1.26 -5.27
C PHE A 42 8.34 2.52 -5.19
N THR A 43 7.76 3.69 -4.95
CA THR A 43 8.53 4.93 -4.82
C THR A 43 9.46 4.91 -3.61
N PHE A 44 8.99 4.47 -2.44
CA PHE A 44 9.85 4.41 -1.25
C PHE A 44 10.70 3.14 -1.18
N GLU A 45 10.27 2.04 -1.81
CA GLU A 45 11.09 0.83 -1.94
C GLU A 45 12.37 1.11 -2.72
N TRP A 46 12.29 1.90 -3.79
CA TRP A 46 13.48 2.41 -4.48
C TRP A 46 14.41 3.18 -3.55
N ALA A 47 13.86 4.05 -2.69
CA ALA A 47 14.66 4.80 -1.73
C ALA A 47 15.32 3.91 -0.67
N LEU A 48 14.64 2.84 -0.24
CA LEU A 48 15.22 1.85 0.66
C LEU A 48 16.36 1.07 -0.02
N LEU A 49 16.14 0.59 -1.25
CA LEU A 49 17.15 -0.13 -2.03
C LEU A 49 18.37 0.74 -2.35
N ASP A 50 18.16 1.99 -2.76
CA ASP A 50 19.24 2.97 -3.00
C ASP A 50 20.04 3.26 -1.72
N ALA A 51 19.35 3.28 -0.58
CA ALA A 51 19.98 3.32 0.74
C ALA A 51 20.63 1.98 1.16
N GLY A 52 20.68 0.96 0.30
CA GLY A 52 21.29 -0.34 0.57
C GLY A 52 20.52 -1.19 1.60
N ILE A 53 19.23 -0.92 1.78
CA ILE A 53 18.37 -1.67 2.70
C ILE A 53 17.75 -2.83 1.92
N PRO A 54 17.96 -4.08 2.35
CA PRO A 54 17.43 -5.24 1.65
C PRO A 54 15.90 -5.29 1.76
N LEU A 55 15.26 -5.70 0.66
CA LEU A 55 13.81 -5.90 0.59
C LEU A 55 13.52 -7.35 0.23
N ARG A 56 13.26 -8.17 1.25
CA ARG A 56 13.13 -9.62 1.09
C ARG A 56 12.03 -10.05 0.11
N HIS A 57 10.90 -9.34 0.04
CA HIS A 57 9.84 -9.68 -0.91
C HIS A 57 10.27 -9.43 -2.37
N VAL A 58 11.09 -8.41 -2.60
CA VAL A 58 11.71 -8.13 -3.91
C VAL A 58 12.70 -9.25 -4.26
N GLU A 59 13.57 -9.63 -3.34
CA GLU A 59 14.55 -10.72 -3.52
C GLU A 59 13.87 -12.06 -3.84
N ARG A 60 12.70 -12.31 -3.25
CA ARG A 60 11.90 -13.53 -3.45
C ARG A 60 10.91 -13.44 -4.61
N GLY A 61 10.80 -12.28 -5.28
CA GLY A 61 9.85 -12.07 -6.38
C GLY A 61 8.38 -12.25 -5.97
N CYS A 62 8.02 -11.90 -4.73
CA CYS A 62 6.68 -12.05 -4.19
C CYS A 62 6.05 -10.70 -3.79
N ASN A 63 4.74 -10.71 -3.51
CA ASN A 63 4.04 -9.50 -3.10
C ASN A 63 4.35 -9.17 -1.64
N VAL A 64 4.54 -7.89 -1.34
CA VAL A 64 4.73 -7.44 0.04
C VAL A 64 3.54 -7.84 0.90
N ALA A 65 3.82 -8.38 2.07
CA ALA A 65 2.79 -8.76 3.03
C ALA A 65 2.13 -7.53 3.66
N MET A 66 0.80 -7.58 3.78
CA MET A 66 -0.04 -6.49 4.26
C MET A 66 -1.07 -6.98 5.27
N TRP A 67 -1.36 -6.14 6.26
CA TRP A 67 -2.33 -6.40 7.32
C TRP A 67 -3.26 -5.23 7.53
N GLN A 68 -4.52 -5.54 7.78
CA GLN A 68 -5.47 -4.64 8.38
C GLN A 68 -5.12 -4.43 9.86
N THR A 69 -5.01 -3.18 10.29
CA THR A 69 -4.72 -2.84 11.68
C THR A 69 -5.99 -2.59 12.49
N ASN A 70 -5.86 -2.47 13.81
CA ASN A 70 -6.89 -1.93 14.70
C ASN A 70 -6.90 -0.39 14.75
N VAL A 71 -6.03 0.29 14.00
CA VAL A 71 -5.93 1.75 13.98
C VAL A 71 -6.89 2.31 12.94
N ALA A 72 -7.90 3.06 13.38
CA ALA A 72 -8.87 3.67 12.48
C ALA A 72 -8.28 4.89 11.75
N CYS A 73 -8.55 5.01 10.45
CA CYS A 73 -8.35 6.26 9.74
C CYS A 73 -9.27 7.35 10.30
N ARG A 74 -8.84 8.62 10.23
CA ARG A 74 -9.72 9.75 10.52
C ARG A 74 -10.91 9.72 9.55
N PRO A 75 -12.17 9.68 10.03
CA PRO A 75 -13.33 9.61 9.16
C PRO A 75 -13.52 10.90 8.36
N ALA A 76 -14.07 10.79 7.16
CA ALA A 76 -14.39 11.90 6.27
C ALA A 76 -15.76 11.67 5.61
N GLY A 77 -16.81 12.31 6.14
CA GLY A 77 -18.19 12.07 5.70
C GLY A 77 -18.57 10.60 5.89
N ARG A 78 -19.00 9.95 4.79
CA ARG A 78 -19.33 8.51 4.81
C ARG A 78 -18.12 7.58 4.83
N PHE A 79 -16.92 8.10 4.58
CA PHE A 79 -15.71 7.27 4.49
C PHE A 79 -15.11 7.04 5.88
N HIS A 80 -15.01 5.77 6.25
CA HIS A 80 -14.37 5.29 7.47
C HIS A 80 -13.79 3.89 7.25
N GLY A 81 -12.78 3.52 8.02
CA GLY A 81 -12.17 2.20 7.93
C GLY A 81 -10.84 2.13 8.67
N PRO A 82 -10.30 0.91 8.82
CA PRO A 82 -8.98 0.68 9.41
C PRO A 82 -7.87 1.09 8.43
N MET A 83 -6.73 1.51 8.98
CA MET A 83 -5.49 1.63 8.23
C MET A 83 -4.98 0.23 7.88
N VAL A 84 -4.53 0.04 6.65
CA VAL A 84 -3.78 -1.14 6.21
C VAL A 84 -2.30 -0.79 6.23
N VAL A 85 -1.46 -1.71 6.71
CA VAL A 85 0.00 -1.57 6.71
C VAL A 85 0.66 -2.63 5.86
N SER A 86 1.82 -2.32 5.30
CA SER A 86 2.74 -3.30 4.71
C SER A 86 3.97 -3.45 5.61
N MET A 87 4.51 -4.66 5.72
CA MET A 87 5.65 -4.95 6.60
C MET A 87 6.90 -5.32 5.80
N ARG A 88 8.04 -4.78 6.22
CA ARG A 88 9.37 -5.22 5.76
C ARG A 88 10.23 -5.60 6.97
N PRO A 89 10.88 -6.77 6.98
CA PRO A 89 11.87 -7.11 7.98
C PRO A 89 13.17 -6.35 7.68
N ILE A 90 13.63 -5.53 8.62
CA ILE A 90 14.82 -4.67 8.45
C ILE A 90 15.90 -5.09 9.45
N PRO A 91 17.17 -5.27 9.04
CA PRO A 91 18.27 -5.51 9.97
C PRO A 91 18.35 -4.41 11.04
N HIS A 92 18.51 -4.78 12.32
CA HIS A 92 18.46 -3.83 13.44
C HIS A 92 19.38 -2.61 13.27
N HIS A 93 20.58 -2.80 12.72
CA HIS A 93 21.55 -1.73 12.50
C HIS A 93 21.18 -0.77 11.35
N MET A 94 20.18 -1.12 10.53
CA MET A 94 19.69 -0.31 9.42
C MET A 94 18.37 0.41 9.72
N VAL A 95 17.74 0.19 10.88
CA VAL A 95 16.42 0.76 11.22
C VAL A 95 16.40 2.29 11.08
N ALA A 96 17.38 2.99 11.67
CA ALA A 96 17.46 4.45 11.58
C ALA A 96 17.64 4.94 10.12
N LYS A 97 18.38 4.17 9.31
CA LYS A 97 18.57 4.44 7.88
C LYS A 97 17.26 4.26 7.12
N ALA A 98 16.50 3.20 7.40
CA ALA A 98 15.20 2.93 6.79
C ALA A 98 14.17 4.00 7.08
N VAL A 99 14.11 4.46 8.34
CA VAL A 99 13.27 5.61 8.72
C VAL A 99 13.67 6.84 7.91
N THR A 100 14.95 7.21 7.90
CA THR A 100 15.43 8.43 7.24
C THR A 100 15.23 8.40 5.72
N ALA A 101 15.48 7.26 5.08
CA ALA A 101 15.32 7.10 3.64
C ALA A 101 13.84 7.19 3.22
N SER A 102 12.95 6.52 3.95
CA SER A 102 11.50 6.51 3.64
C SER A 102 10.80 7.82 3.99
N ALA A 103 11.25 8.54 5.03
CA ALA A 103 10.69 9.81 5.48
C ALA A 103 10.72 10.93 4.41
N ARG A 104 11.61 10.83 3.42
CA ARG A 104 11.74 11.81 2.33
C ARG A 104 10.52 11.86 1.41
N PHE A 105 9.61 10.88 1.47
CA PHE A 105 8.48 10.74 0.54
C PHE A 105 7.12 10.81 1.26
N PRO A 106 6.75 11.95 1.87
CA PRO A 106 5.52 12.07 2.66
C PRO A 106 4.23 11.91 1.83
N GLY A 107 4.29 12.16 0.52
CA GLY A 107 3.15 11.96 -0.40
C GLY A 107 2.96 10.52 -0.89
N ALA A 108 3.86 9.59 -0.51
CA ALA A 108 3.74 8.18 -0.79
C ALA A 108 3.47 7.40 0.51
N HIS A 109 4.46 6.66 1.01
CA HIS A 109 4.35 5.94 2.28
C HIS A 109 4.91 6.72 3.48
N GLY A 110 5.84 7.64 3.24
CA GLY A 110 6.52 8.40 4.29
C GLY A 110 7.30 7.52 5.28
N SER A 111 7.44 8.04 6.51
CA SER A 111 8.05 7.30 7.62
C SER A 111 7.21 6.07 8.00
N PRO A 112 7.83 5.02 8.58
CA PRO A 112 7.06 3.89 9.13
C PRO A 112 6.07 4.38 10.18
N VAL A 113 4.87 3.80 10.17
CA VAL A 113 3.83 4.05 11.18
C VAL A 113 4.06 3.26 12.45
N HIS A 114 4.86 2.18 12.39
CA HIS A 114 5.23 1.37 13.54
C HIS A 114 6.54 0.61 13.30
N VAL A 115 7.26 0.33 14.39
CA VAL A 115 8.52 -0.43 14.40
C VAL A 115 8.49 -1.40 15.58
N GLY A 116 8.71 -2.69 15.31
CA GLY A 116 8.74 -3.72 16.34
C GLY A 116 7.41 -4.44 16.51
N ASP A 117 6.95 -4.62 17.75
CA ASP A 117 5.91 -5.61 18.08
C ASP A 117 4.58 -5.39 17.32
N PRO A 118 4.17 -6.32 16.42
CA PRO A 118 2.93 -6.21 15.63
C PRO A 118 1.65 -6.10 16.46
N ALA A 119 1.66 -6.55 17.73
CA ALA A 119 0.49 -6.51 18.60
C ALA A 119 -0.04 -5.09 18.84
N HIS A 120 0.84 -4.08 18.78
CA HIS A 120 0.47 -2.67 18.89
C HIS A 120 -0.42 -2.18 17.74
N LEU A 121 -0.37 -2.86 16.58
CA LEU A 121 -1.24 -2.62 15.43
C LEU A 121 -2.44 -3.58 15.40
N GLY A 122 -2.62 -4.42 16.44
CA GLY A 122 -3.67 -5.44 16.49
C GLY A 122 -3.38 -6.69 15.67
N ILE A 123 -2.17 -6.84 15.13
CA ILE A 123 -1.76 -8.00 14.34
C ILE A 123 -1.34 -9.12 15.29
N LYS A 124 -2.22 -10.11 15.48
CA LYS A 124 -2.02 -11.23 16.42
C LYS A 124 -1.07 -12.30 15.90
N ASP A 125 -1.10 -12.54 14.60
CA ASP A 125 -0.28 -13.55 13.92
C ASP A 125 0.35 -12.91 12.67
N ILE A 126 1.59 -12.46 12.81
CA ILE A 126 2.34 -11.83 11.72
C ILE A 126 2.62 -12.80 10.57
N SER A 127 2.42 -14.12 10.73
CA SER A 127 2.62 -15.07 9.64
C SER A 127 1.45 -15.15 8.67
N LYS A 128 0.32 -14.52 9.00
CA LYS A 128 -0.94 -14.57 8.23
C LYS A 128 -1.32 -13.18 7.75
N PRO A 129 -0.78 -12.71 6.62
CA PRO A 129 -1.20 -11.45 6.02
C PRO A 129 -2.61 -11.54 5.46
N ASP A 130 -3.32 -10.42 5.50
CA ASP A 130 -4.62 -10.27 4.82
C ASP A 130 -4.42 -10.19 3.29
N TRP A 131 -3.27 -9.67 2.85
CA TRP A 131 -2.86 -9.64 1.44
C TRP A 131 -1.35 -9.85 1.27
N GLY A 132 -0.94 -10.48 0.17
CA GLY A 132 0.47 -10.69 -0.17
C GLY A 132 1.10 -11.87 0.57
N ASP A 133 2.43 -11.93 0.57
CA ASP A 133 3.19 -13.13 0.93
C ASP A 133 4.10 -12.87 2.14
N PHE A 134 3.88 -13.57 3.26
CA PHE A 134 4.74 -13.43 4.43
C PHE A 134 6.13 -14.02 4.18
N VAL A 135 7.16 -13.20 4.41
CA VAL A 135 8.55 -13.56 4.10
C VAL A 135 9.39 -13.95 5.32
N GLY A 136 8.80 -14.00 6.52
CA GLY A 136 9.54 -14.26 7.76
C GLY A 136 10.25 -13.03 8.33
N VAL A 137 10.61 -13.10 9.60
CA VAL A 137 11.47 -12.13 10.30
C VAL A 137 12.59 -12.94 10.96
N GLU A 138 13.83 -12.76 10.48
CA GLU A 138 14.97 -13.55 10.93
C GLU A 138 15.60 -12.98 12.21
N PRO A 139 16.40 -13.77 12.96
CA PRO A 139 17.17 -13.25 14.08
C PRO A 139 18.03 -12.04 13.69
N GLY A 140 17.93 -10.96 14.47
CA GLY A 140 18.62 -9.70 14.21
C GLY A 140 17.87 -8.72 13.31
N GLU A 141 16.63 -9.04 12.93
CA GLU A 141 15.73 -8.17 12.16
C GLU A 141 14.59 -7.62 13.02
N VAL A 142 14.07 -6.48 12.57
CA VAL A 142 12.94 -5.79 13.19
C VAL A 142 11.84 -5.64 12.13
N PRO A 143 10.61 -6.12 12.39
CA PRO A 143 9.50 -5.85 11.48
C PRO A 143 9.15 -4.36 11.55
N MET A 144 9.17 -3.70 10.41
CA MET A 144 8.81 -2.30 10.27
C MET A 144 7.58 -2.17 9.37
N PHE A 145 6.65 -1.29 9.74
CA PHE A 145 5.33 -1.18 9.12
C PHE A 145 5.11 0.21 8.52
N TRP A 146 4.65 0.27 7.28
CA TRP A 146 4.29 1.52 6.58
C TRP A 146 2.81 1.48 6.19
N ALA A 147 2.11 2.61 6.29
CA ALA A 147 0.73 2.76 5.81
C ALA A 147 0.65 2.39 4.33
N CYS A 148 -0.35 1.62 3.90
CA CYS A 148 -0.40 1.05 2.56
C CYS A 148 -1.52 1.64 1.69
N GLY A 149 -1.25 1.77 0.38
CA GLY A 149 -2.23 2.16 -0.64
C GLY A 149 -3.40 1.19 -0.84
N VAL A 150 -3.44 0.07 -0.11
CA VAL A 150 -4.62 -0.82 -0.01
C VAL A 150 -5.63 -0.31 1.03
N THR A 151 -5.29 0.68 1.86
CA THR A 151 -6.21 1.31 2.83
C THR A 151 -7.53 1.77 2.21
N PRO A 152 -7.58 2.42 1.03
CA PRO A 152 -8.84 2.76 0.36
C PRO A 152 -9.72 1.55 0.06
N GLN A 153 -9.15 0.37 -0.21
CA GLN A 153 -9.93 -0.85 -0.42
C GLN A 153 -10.60 -1.29 0.89
N ALA A 154 -9.87 -1.27 2.01
CA ALA A 154 -10.46 -1.55 3.33
C ALA A 154 -11.54 -0.52 3.72
N VAL A 155 -11.30 0.76 3.45
CA VAL A 155 -12.30 1.83 3.63
C VAL A 155 -13.52 1.59 2.74
N ALA A 156 -13.36 1.15 1.50
CA ALA A 156 -14.48 0.87 0.62
C ALA A 156 -15.34 -0.30 1.10
N LEU A 157 -14.73 -1.37 1.61
CA LEU A 157 -15.46 -2.48 2.22
C LEU A 157 -16.29 -2.02 3.44
N ALA A 158 -15.72 -1.14 4.26
CA ALA A 158 -16.38 -0.62 5.46
C ALA A 158 -17.46 0.44 5.14
N SER A 159 -17.18 1.35 4.21
CA SER A 159 -18.01 2.52 3.88
C SER A 159 -19.06 2.24 2.80
N LYS A 160 -18.91 1.11 2.09
CA LYS A 160 -19.80 0.59 1.05
C LYS A 160 -20.22 1.65 0.03
N PRO A 161 -19.28 2.31 -0.67
CA PRO A 161 -19.66 3.23 -1.74
C PRO A 161 -20.48 2.45 -2.77
N SER A 162 -21.51 3.10 -3.33
CA SER A 162 -22.40 2.45 -4.31
C SER A 162 -21.63 1.98 -5.53
N PHE A 163 -20.55 2.68 -5.89
CA PHE A 163 -19.67 2.35 -6.99
C PHE A 163 -18.25 2.86 -6.73
N MET A 164 -17.23 2.04 -7.01
CA MET A 164 -15.82 2.43 -6.97
C MET A 164 -14.99 1.57 -7.93
N ILE A 165 -13.99 2.18 -8.57
CA ILE A 165 -12.99 1.50 -9.40
C ILE A 165 -11.63 1.66 -8.72
N THR A 166 -10.86 0.58 -8.62
CA THR A 166 -9.45 0.61 -8.18
C THR A 166 -8.58 -0.16 -9.15
N HIS A 167 -7.26 -0.02 -9.04
CA HIS A 167 -6.34 -0.99 -9.62
C HIS A 167 -6.44 -2.33 -8.89
N SER A 168 -6.13 -3.43 -9.56
CA SER A 168 -5.82 -4.69 -8.86
C SER A 168 -4.46 -4.56 -8.17
N PRO A 169 -4.26 -5.12 -6.96
CA PRO A 169 -2.94 -5.13 -6.32
C PRO A 169 -1.83 -5.60 -7.28
N GLY A 170 -0.72 -4.87 -7.33
CA GLY A 170 0.41 -5.12 -8.24
C GLY A 170 0.24 -4.59 -9.67
N HIS A 171 -0.93 -4.07 -10.05
CA HIS A 171 -1.25 -3.60 -11.41
C HIS A 171 -1.45 -2.08 -11.44
N MET A 172 -0.44 -1.33 -11.00
CA MET A 172 -0.54 0.13 -10.80
C MET A 172 -0.43 0.93 -12.11
N PHE A 173 -0.85 2.19 -12.04
CA PHE A 173 -0.62 3.19 -13.09
C PHE A 173 0.81 3.71 -13.02
N VAL A 174 1.55 3.62 -14.11
CA VAL A 174 2.91 4.17 -14.23
C VAL A 174 2.82 5.58 -14.78
N THR A 175 3.37 6.55 -14.05
CA THR A 175 3.38 7.96 -14.45
C THR A 175 4.69 8.36 -15.12
N ASP A 176 4.68 9.47 -15.85
CA ASP A 176 5.91 10.12 -16.34
C ASP A 176 6.67 10.91 -15.26
N ILE A 177 6.15 10.94 -14.03
CA ILE A 177 6.76 11.61 -12.88
C ILE A 177 7.85 10.70 -12.30
N PRO A 178 9.14 11.13 -12.30
CA PRO A 178 10.20 10.32 -11.73
C PRO A 178 10.15 10.33 -10.20
N ASN A 179 10.55 9.22 -9.56
CA ASN A 179 10.50 9.11 -8.10
C ASN A 179 11.19 10.26 -7.35
N HIS A 180 12.34 10.74 -7.87
CA HIS A 180 13.10 11.80 -7.20
C HIS A 180 12.36 13.13 -7.13
N SER A 181 11.42 13.42 -8.03
CA SER A 181 10.62 14.65 -7.95
C SER A 181 9.52 14.60 -6.90
N LEU A 182 9.27 13.42 -6.30
CA LEU A 182 8.32 13.24 -5.21
C LEU A 182 8.99 13.33 -3.82
N ALA A 183 10.31 13.48 -3.77
CA ALA A 183 11.03 13.71 -2.53
C ALA A 183 10.73 15.13 -2.01
N ALA A 184 10.40 15.25 -0.73
CA ALA A 184 10.15 16.53 -0.06
C ALA A 184 11.45 17.26 0.36
N LEU A 185 12.61 16.65 0.13
CA LEU A 185 13.95 17.13 0.49
C LEU A 185 14.92 16.89 -0.67
#